data_AF-A0A0A2JS38-F1
#
_entry.id   AF-A0A0A2JS38-F1
#
_cell.length_a   1.000
_cell.length_b   1.000
_cell.length_c   1.000
_cell.angle_alpha   90.00
_cell.angle_beta   90.00
_cell.angle_gamma   90.00
#
_symmetry.space_group_name_H-M   'P 1'
#
loop_
_entity.id
_entity.type
_entity.pdbx_description
1 polymer ?
#
loop_
_entity_poly.entity_id
_entity_poly.type
_entity_poly.pdbx_seq_one_letter_code
_entity_poly.pdbx_strand_id
1 'polypeptide(L)'
;MRFLFYATVGMSYLETLLWQRASFVWKNSHLPSYLGPTLGQLIHLFILLVVNSLTVFGLFVLLVRSLWSIGSNTTTIETWEIERHATLVRRARVLGGYLEGPGGIRVHIKKQEYPYDIGIWANIKQSMGGSANFISWFWPLAATPDRQTGWAFETNDFEDPGVSWPPPDPDRIPIPASARPSRNISMPTYATIQDEIDAFNRRKQEDMKRFQKSPGLQRRKPFHDRYKKDDSAQSDSDESETDSEGDSEGEEAWRNAEGERLRDFGVDEEAEFYDEEDIPLGVLIERRRQQQSAN
;
A
#
# COMPACT_ATOMS: atom_id res chain seq x y z
N MET A 1 -0.50 19.82 -7.83
CA MET A 1 -0.65 20.17 -9.27
C MET A 1 0.21 21.31 -9.74
N ARG A 2 0.02 22.54 -9.24
CA ARG A 2 0.78 23.72 -9.69
C ARG A 2 2.29 23.51 -9.69
N PHE A 3 2.83 22.98 -8.58
CA PHE A 3 4.24 22.60 -8.46
C PHE A 3 4.67 21.62 -9.55
N LEU A 4 3.95 20.49 -9.70
CA LEU A 4 4.28 19.45 -10.68
C LEU A 4 4.28 20.00 -12.11
N PHE A 5 3.31 20.84 -12.45
CA PHE A 5 3.23 21.49 -13.76
C PHE A 5 4.43 22.41 -14.03
N TYR A 6 4.77 23.31 -13.10
CA TYR A 6 5.94 24.17 -13.29
C TYR A 6 7.27 23.42 -13.26
N ALA A 7 7.36 22.35 -12.45
CA ALA A 7 8.54 21.48 -12.43
C ALA A 7 8.73 20.75 -13.77
N THR A 8 7.66 20.17 -14.33
CA THR A 8 7.73 19.54 -15.67
C THR A 8 8.10 20.55 -16.75
N VAL A 9 7.43 21.71 -16.79
CA VAL A 9 7.71 22.75 -17.80
C VAL A 9 9.14 23.28 -17.67
N GLY A 10 9.61 23.55 -16.44
CA GLY A 10 10.97 24.03 -16.19
C GLY A 10 12.04 23.02 -16.56
N MET A 11 11.87 21.75 -16.17
CA MET A 11 12.82 20.68 -16.50
C MET A 11 12.80 20.34 -17.99
N SER A 12 11.63 20.41 -18.64
CA SER A 12 11.51 20.26 -20.10
C SER A 12 12.18 21.41 -20.84
N TYR A 13 12.05 22.64 -20.34
CA TYR A 13 12.77 23.78 -20.91
C TYR A 13 14.29 23.60 -20.77
N LEU A 14 14.77 23.16 -19.60
CA LEU A 14 16.19 22.83 -19.41
C LEU A 14 16.65 21.73 -20.37
N GLU A 15 15.83 20.71 -20.63
CA GLU A 15 16.11 19.66 -21.62
C GLU A 15 16.32 20.25 -23.02
N THR A 16 15.45 21.18 -23.44
CA THR A 16 15.62 21.82 -24.76
C THR A 16 16.95 22.58 -24.89
N LEU A 17 17.40 23.23 -23.80
CA LEU A 17 18.69 23.94 -23.78
C LEU A 17 19.87 22.97 -23.80
N LEU A 18 19.80 21.88 -23.03
CA LEU A 18 20.82 20.82 -23.03
C LEU A 18 20.92 20.15 -24.40
N TRP A 19 19.77 19.83 -25.01
CA TRP A 19 19.71 19.23 -26.33
C TRP A 19 20.32 20.12 -27.42
N GLN A 20 20.06 21.43 -27.38
CA GLN A 20 20.70 22.38 -28.28
C GLN A 20 22.24 22.35 -28.14
N ARG A 21 22.76 22.32 -26.91
CA ARG A 21 24.20 22.22 -26.66
C ARG A 21 24.79 20.89 -27.11
N ALA A 22 24.13 19.78 -26.79
CA ALA A 22 24.54 18.43 -27.19
C ALA A 22 24.57 18.31 -28.73
N SER A 23 23.52 18.78 -29.41
CA SER A 23 23.43 18.75 -30.86
C SER A 23 24.49 19.61 -31.54
N PHE A 24 24.85 20.75 -30.95
CA PHE A 24 25.94 21.59 -31.45
C PHE A 24 27.30 20.88 -31.33
N VAL A 25 27.58 20.25 -30.19
CA VAL A 25 28.80 19.45 -29.99
C VAL A 25 28.83 18.27 -30.97
N TRP A 26 27.69 17.58 -31.14
CA TRP A 26 27.58 16.42 -32.03
C TRP A 26 27.84 16.78 -33.51
N LYS A 27 27.27 17.89 -33.99
CA LYS A 27 27.51 18.39 -35.37
C LYS A 27 28.99 18.70 -35.62
N ASN A 28 29.67 19.20 -34.59
CA ASN A 28 31.08 19.60 -34.65
C ASN A 28 32.05 18.49 -34.19
N SER A 29 31.59 17.25 -34.10
CA SER A 29 32.38 16.09 -33.65
C SER A 29 33.60 15.77 -34.52
N HIS A 30 33.59 16.20 -35.77
CA HIS A 30 34.70 16.02 -36.72
C HIS A 30 35.82 17.06 -36.57
N LEU A 31 35.63 18.08 -35.73
CA LEU A 31 36.64 19.11 -35.50
C LEU A 31 37.77 18.58 -34.60
N PRO A 32 39.00 19.09 -34.76
CA PRO A 32 40.11 18.74 -33.89
C PRO A 32 39.83 19.05 -32.41
N SER A 33 40.25 18.15 -31.51
CA SER A 33 39.94 18.22 -30.07
C SER A 33 40.38 19.51 -29.36
N TYR A 34 41.33 20.28 -29.92
CA TYR A 34 41.81 21.54 -29.32
C TYR A 34 40.85 22.73 -29.53
N LEU A 35 39.91 22.63 -30.47
CA LEU A 35 38.85 23.64 -30.71
C LEU A 35 37.57 23.33 -29.91
N GLY A 36 37.53 22.19 -29.23
CA GLY A 36 36.36 21.67 -28.53
C GLY A 36 36.30 22.03 -27.04
N PRO A 37 35.14 21.80 -26.40
CA PRO A 37 34.98 21.92 -24.95
C PRO A 37 35.87 20.94 -24.19
N THR A 38 36.15 21.22 -22.92
CA THR A 38 37.01 20.37 -22.10
C THR A 38 36.34 19.03 -21.79
N LEU A 39 37.14 17.99 -21.53
CA LEU A 39 36.63 16.64 -21.19
C LEU A 39 35.66 16.68 -20.00
N GLY A 40 35.96 17.47 -18.97
CA GLY A 40 35.07 17.66 -17.82
C GLY A 40 33.72 18.28 -18.19
N GLN A 41 33.71 19.25 -19.11
CA GLN A 41 32.46 19.85 -19.62
C GLN A 41 31.61 18.85 -20.40
N LEU A 42 32.25 17.97 -21.20
CA LEU A 42 31.56 16.92 -21.93
C LEU A 42 30.94 15.87 -20.99
N ILE A 43 31.69 15.43 -19.98
CA ILE A 43 31.19 14.50 -18.96
C ILE A 43 30.00 15.11 -18.21
N HIS A 44 30.14 16.37 -17.77
CA HIS A 44 29.07 17.05 -17.05
C HIS A 44 27.82 17.26 -17.92
N LEU A 45 27.99 17.62 -19.20
CA LEU A 45 26.89 17.75 -20.15
C LEU A 45 26.17 16.41 -20.36
N PHE A 46 26.92 15.31 -20.47
CA PHE A 46 26.35 13.98 -20.60
C PHE A 46 25.55 13.57 -19.35
N ILE A 47 26.11 13.74 -18.16
CA ILE A 47 25.43 13.42 -16.90
C ILE A 47 24.16 14.27 -16.74
N LEU A 48 24.24 15.58 -16.99
CA LEU A 48 23.09 16.46 -16.92
C LEU A 48 21.99 16.04 -17.89
N LEU A 49 22.33 15.67 -19.12
CA LEU A 49 21.35 15.26 -20.13
C LEU A 49 20.66 13.95 -19.73
N VAL A 50 21.41 12.95 -19.23
CA VAL A 50 20.83 11.68 -18.78
C VAL A 50 19.95 11.87 -17.54
N VAL A 51 20.45 12.59 -16.53
CA VAL A 51 19.68 12.82 -15.30
C VAL A 51 18.45 13.70 -15.57
N ASN A 52 18.59 14.74 -16.39
CA ASN A 52 17.46 15.61 -16.72
C ASN A 52 16.39 14.87 -17.55
N SER A 53 16.78 14.08 -18.55
CA SER A 53 15.81 13.29 -19.33
C SER A 53 15.05 12.28 -18.47
N LEU A 54 15.73 11.56 -17.57
CA LEU A 54 15.08 10.62 -16.64
C LEU A 54 14.13 11.32 -15.66
N THR A 55 14.54 12.48 -15.13
CA THR A 55 13.69 13.26 -14.21
C THR A 55 12.48 13.87 -14.93
N VAL A 56 12.65 14.41 -16.14
CA VAL A 56 11.52 14.88 -16.98
C VAL A 56 10.54 13.76 -17.26
N PHE A 57 11.04 12.56 -17.60
CA PHE A 57 10.20 11.39 -17.83
C PHE A 57 9.37 11.03 -16.59
N GLY A 58 10.01 10.90 -15.42
CA GLY A 58 9.32 10.61 -14.17
C GLY A 58 8.29 11.68 -13.79
N LEU A 59 8.65 12.95 -13.90
CA LEU A 59 7.73 14.07 -13.63
C LEU A 59 6.57 14.11 -14.62
N PHE A 60 6.80 13.76 -15.89
CA PHE A 60 5.75 13.69 -16.90
C PHE A 60 4.74 12.59 -16.59
N VAL A 61 5.20 11.38 -16.24
CA VAL A 61 4.32 10.27 -15.82
C VAL A 61 3.51 10.67 -14.59
N LEU A 62 4.13 11.29 -13.59
CA LEU A 62 3.44 11.81 -12.41
C LEU A 62 2.40 12.88 -12.76
N LEU A 63 2.71 13.76 -13.71
CA LEU A 63 1.78 14.79 -14.18
C LEU A 63 0.56 14.15 -14.84
N VAL A 64 0.76 13.19 -15.76
CA VAL A 64 -0.34 12.48 -16.44
C VAL A 64 -1.21 11.75 -15.42
N ARG A 65 -0.60 11.01 -14.49
CA ARG A 65 -1.34 10.33 -13.43
C ARG A 65 -2.13 11.29 -12.55
N SER A 66 -1.56 12.44 -12.24
CA SER A 66 -2.26 13.46 -11.44
C SER A 66 -3.39 14.13 -12.21
N LEU A 67 -3.25 14.34 -13.53
CA LEU A 67 -4.35 14.83 -14.37
C LEU A 67 -5.50 13.83 -14.46
N TRP A 68 -5.19 12.54 -14.55
CA TRP A 68 -6.20 11.48 -14.50
C TRP A 68 -6.98 11.52 -13.19
N SER A 69 -6.27 11.57 -12.06
CA SER A 69 -6.84 11.69 -10.70
C SER A 69 -7.76 12.91 -10.55
N ILE A 70 -7.40 14.06 -11.13
CA ILE A 70 -8.28 15.24 -11.15
C ILE A 70 -9.52 15.01 -12.02
N GLY A 71 -9.36 14.34 -13.16
CA GLY A 71 -10.46 14.05 -14.07
C GLY A 71 -11.52 13.15 -13.44
N SER A 72 -11.11 12.18 -12.62
CA SER A 72 -11.98 11.26 -11.88
C SER A 72 -12.33 11.71 -10.46
N ASN A 73 -11.81 12.86 -10.01
CA ASN A 73 -11.90 13.35 -8.63
C ASN A 73 -11.41 12.36 -7.56
N THR A 74 -10.54 11.42 -7.93
CA THR A 74 -10.06 10.38 -7.02
C THR A 74 -8.72 10.77 -6.42
N THR A 75 -8.58 10.62 -5.11
CA THR A 75 -7.27 10.67 -4.46
C THR A 75 -6.51 9.37 -4.67
N THR A 76 -5.20 9.40 -4.42
CA THR A 76 -4.37 8.18 -4.45
C THR A 76 -4.94 7.12 -3.51
N ILE A 77 -5.30 7.49 -2.28
CA ILE A 77 -5.83 6.58 -1.25
C ILE A 77 -7.15 5.96 -1.71
N GLU A 78 -8.05 6.76 -2.28
CA GLU A 78 -9.33 6.27 -2.79
C GLU A 78 -9.16 5.35 -4.00
N THR A 79 -8.15 5.59 -4.84
CA THR A 79 -7.84 4.67 -5.95
C THR A 79 -7.53 3.27 -5.42
N TRP A 80 -6.69 3.16 -4.38
CA TRP A 80 -6.40 1.89 -3.72
C TRP A 80 -7.65 1.27 -3.09
N GLU A 81 -8.54 2.08 -2.53
CA GLU A 81 -9.78 1.61 -1.90
C GLU A 81 -10.80 1.10 -2.94
N ILE A 82 -10.90 1.76 -4.10
CA ILE A 82 -11.72 1.29 -5.24
C ILE A 82 -11.22 -0.06 -5.73
N GLU A 83 -9.90 -0.19 -5.95
CA GLU A 83 -9.28 -1.44 -6.38
C GLU A 83 -9.54 -2.56 -5.37
N ARG A 84 -9.34 -2.26 -4.08
CA ARG A 84 -9.60 -3.20 -3.00
C ARG A 84 -11.06 -3.63 -2.94
N HIS A 85 -12.01 -2.70 -3.03
CA HIS A 85 -13.43 -3.04 -3.08
C HIS A 85 -13.75 -3.93 -4.28
N ALA A 86 -13.17 -3.65 -5.45
CA ALA A 86 -13.35 -4.49 -6.63
C ALA A 86 -12.86 -5.93 -6.39
N THR A 87 -11.73 -6.12 -5.69
CA THR A 87 -11.25 -7.46 -5.30
C THR A 87 -12.21 -8.15 -4.32
N LEU A 88 -12.72 -7.44 -3.32
CA LEU A 88 -13.69 -7.98 -2.35
C LEU A 88 -15.00 -8.40 -3.03
N VAL A 89 -15.50 -7.60 -3.97
CA VAL A 89 -16.69 -7.91 -4.77
C VAL A 89 -16.48 -9.17 -5.60
N ARG A 90 -15.30 -9.33 -6.22
CA ARG A 90 -14.96 -10.53 -7.00
C ARG A 90 -14.97 -11.77 -6.12
N ARG A 91 -14.34 -11.68 -4.94
CA ARG A 91 -14.31 -12.77 -3.95
C ARG A 91 -15.70 -13.10 -3.42
N ALA A 92 -16.50 -12.09 -3.10
CA ALA A 92 -17.87 -12.26 -2.64
C ALA A 92 -18.74 -12.95 -3.69
N ARG A 93 -18.57 -12.62 -4.97
CA ARG A 93 -19.34 -13.26 -6.07
C ARG A 93 -19.10 -14.76 -6.15
N VAL A 94 -17.87 -15.23 -5.89
CA VAL A 94 -17.55 -16.67 -5.85
C VAL A 94 -18.22 -17.34 -4.64
N LEU A 95 -18.37 -16.62 -3.53
CA LEU A 95 -18.92 -17.10 -2.26
C LEU A 95 -20.42 -16.82 -2.09
N GLY A 96 -21.15 -16.64 -3.20
CA GLY A 96 -22.60 -16.42 -3.16
C GLY A 96 -23.04 -15.06 -2.64
N GLY A 97 -22.17 -14.05 -2.69
CA GLY A 97 -22.44 -12.64 -2.36
C GLY A 97 -22.04 -12.21 -0.94
N TYR A 98 -21.53 -13.12 -0.11
CA TYR A 98 -21.18 -12.84 1.28
C TYR A 98 -19.70 -13.12 1.57
N LEU A 99 -19.06 -12.26 2.37
CA LEU A 99 -17.75 -12.52 2.96
C LEU A 99 -17.87 -12.69 4.47
N GLU A 100 -17.09 -13.63 5.01
CA GLU A 100 -17.04 -13.91 6.43
C GLU A 100 -15.92 -13.13 7.12
N GLY A 101 -16.31 -12.26 8.04
CA GLY A 101 -15.41 -11.48 8.90
C GLY A 101 -15.05 -12.22 10.19
N PRO A 102 -14.12 -11.65 10.99
CA PRO A 102 -13.73 -12.19 12.29
C PRO A 102 -14.93 -12.41 13.23
N GLY A 103 -15.06 -13.61 13.79
CA GLY A 103 -16.17 -13.96 14.68
C GLY A 103 -17.46 -14.40 13.98
N GLY A 104 -17.39 -14.82 12.71
CA GLY A 104 -18.51 -15.41 11.97
C GLY A 104 -19.52 -14.40 11.43
N ILE A 105 -19.18 -13.11 11.43
CA ILE A 105 -20.02 -12.05 10.88
C ILE A 105 -20.04 -12.19 9.35
N ARG A 106 -21.22 -12.37 8.76
CA ARG A 106 -21.38 -12.37 7.30
C ARG A 106 -21.71 -10.97 6.82
N VAL A 107 -20.84 -10.41 5.99
CA VAL A 107 -21.04 -9.10 5.36
C VAL A 107 -21.41 -9.34 3.91
N HIS A 108 -22.54 -8.80 3.48
CA HIS A 108 -22.95 -8.84 2.09
C HIS A 108 -22.22 -7.74 1.32
N ILE A 109 -21.40 -8.10 0.34
CA ILE A 109 -20.62 -7.14 -0.44
C ILE A 109 -21.26 -6.97 -1.81
N LYS A 110 -21.75 -5.76 -2.07
CA LYS A 110 -22.24 -5.33 -3.38
C LYS A 110 -21.18 -4.49 -4.07
N LYS A 111 -21.15 -4.55 -5.40
CA LYS A 111 -20.41 -3.57 -6.19
C LYS A 111 -21.01 -2.19 -5.88
N GLN A 112 -20.16 -1.25 -5.51
CA GLN A 112 -20.52 0.14 -5.24
C GLN A 112 -19.71 1.01 -6.19
N GLU A 113 -20.36 1.96 -6.86
CA GLU A 113 -19.68 2.96 -7.67
C GLU A 113 -19.05 4.07 -6.80
N TYR A 114 -17.99 4.70 -7.31
CA TYR A 114 -17.28 5.73 -6.56
C TYR A 114 -18.14 7.01 -6.44
N PRO A 115 -18.38 7.54 -5.23
CA PRO A 115 -19.40 8.57 -5.02
C PRO A 115 -18.95 10.00 -5.35
N TYR A 116 -17.65 10.29 -5.41
CA TYR A 116 -17.18 11.67 -5.59
C TYR A 116 -16.88 12.06 -7.04
N ASP A 117 -17.16 11.17 -8.00
CA ASP A 117 -17.11 11.54 -9.42
C ASP A 117 -18.41 12.25 -9.82
N ILE A 118 -18.35 13.58 -9.91
CA ILE A 118 -19.45 14.49 -10.26
C ILE A 118 -19.35 14.98 -11.71
N GLY A 119 -18.50 14.35 -12.52
CA GLY A 119 -18.25 14.67 -13.92
C GLY A 119 -17.00 15.52 -14.15
N ILE A 120 -16.33 15.29 -15.29
CA ILE A 120 -14.98 15.78 -15.60
C ILE A 120 -14.78 17.27 -15.30
N TRP A 121 -15.71 18.13 -15.73
CA TRP A 121 -15.58 19.58 -15.53
C TRP A 121 -15.74 20.01 -14.06
N ALA A 122 -16.70 19.41 -13.36
CA ALA A 122 -16.95 19.69 -11.95
C ALA A 122 -15.79 19.17 -11.07
N ASN A 123 -15.28 17.98 -11.40
CA ASN A 123 -14.09 17.38 -10.77
C ASN A 123 -12.85 18.28 -10.91
N ILE A 124 -12.58 18.78 -12.13
CA ILE A 124 -11.48 19.71 -12.38
C ILE A 124 -11.67 21.00 -11.58
N LYS A 125 -12.88 21.58 -11.60
CA LYS A 125 -13.19 22.81 -10.88
C LYS A 125 -12.98 22.64 -9.38
N GLN A 126 -13.46 21.55 -8.79
CA GLN A 126 -13.27 21.22 -7.37
C GLN A 126 -11.79 21.09 -7.02
N SER A 127 -11.04 20.35 -7.84
CA SER A 127 -9.59 20.16 -7.67
C SER A 127 -8.78 21.45 -7.81
N MET A 128 -9.23 22.40 -8.62
CA MET A 128 -8.56 23.68 -8.88
C MET A 128 -9.03 24.83 -7.97
N GLY A 129 -9.69 24.50 -6.85
CA GLY A 129 -10.09 25.45 -5.82
C GLY A 129 -11.46 26.09 -6.03
N GLY A 130 -12.37 25.40 -6.72
CA GLY A 130 -13.78 25.77 -6.86
C GLY A 130 -14.06 26.90 -7.85
N SER A 131 -13.03 27.51 -8.45
CA SER A 131 -13.20 28.59 -9.43
C SER A 131 -13.15 28.07 -10.87
N ALA A 132 -13.93 28.67 -11.78
CA ALA A 132 -13.85 28.41 -13.22
C ALA A 132 -12.74 29.23 -13.92
N ASN A 133 -11.90 29.92 -13.14
CA ASN A 133 -10.89 30.83 -13.66
C ASN A 133 -9.63 30.04 -14.03
N PHE A 134 -9.50 29.67 -15.31
CA PHE A 134 -8.33 28.94 -15.83
C PHE A 134 -6.98 29.56 -15.47
N ILE A 135 -6.88 30.90 -15.50
CA ILE A 135 -5.63 31.61 -15.16
C ILE A 135 -5.25 31.37 -13.69
N SER A 136 -6.24 31.33 -12.80
CA SER A 136 -6.01 31.11 -11.37
C SER A 136 -5.54 29.68 -11.05
N TRP A 137 -5.85 28.72 -11.92
CA TRP A 137 -5.47 27.32 -11.73
C TRP A 137 -3.95 27.16 -11.80
N PHE A 138 -3.31 27.88 -12.72
CA PHE A 138 -1.86 27.87 -12.88
C PHE A 138 -1.15 28.86 -11.96
N TRP A 139 -1.83 29.84 -11.38
CA TRP A 139 -1.19 30.85 -10.54
C TRP A 139 -0.66 30.25 -9.22
N PRO A 140 0.67 30.24 -8.97
CA PRO A 140 1.26 29.52 -7.84
C PRO A 140 0.92 30.16 -6.48
N LEU A 141 0.68 31.47 -6.44
CA LEU A 141 0.33 32.21 -5.22
C LEU A 141 -1.18 32.29 -4.98
N ALA A 142 -1.99 31.46 -5.65
CA ALA A 142 -3.44 31.55 -5.57
C ALA A 142 -3.87 30.88 -4.28
N ALA A 143 -4.81 31.53 -3.58
CA ALA A 143 -5.33 31.04 -2.31
C ALA A 143 -5.79 29.58 -2.44
N THR A 144 -5.39 28.76 -1.47
CA THR A 144 -5.95 27.43 -1.32
C THR A 144 -7.36 27.55 -0.73
N PRO A 145 -8.26 26.60 -1.03
CA PRO A 145 -9.56 26.51 -0.37
C PRO A 145 -9.41 26.55 1.16
N ASP A 146 -10.39 27.13 1.84
CA ASP A 146 -10.37 27.20 3.29
C ASP A 146 -10.41 25.79 3.90
N ARG A 147 -9.66 25.57 4.98
CA ARG A 147 -9.52 24.26 5.64
C ARG A 147 -10.84 23.69 6.13
N GLN A 148 -11.82 24.56 6.39
CA GLN A 148 -13.16 24.17 6.84
C GLN A 148 -14.01 23.55 5.72
N THR A 149 -13.62 23.69 4.46
CA THR A 149 -14.40 23.18 3.31
C THR A 149 -14.13 21.70 2.98
N GLY A 150 -13.21 21.03 3.69
CA GLY A 150 -12.80 19.66 3.40
C GLY A 150 -13.59 18.54 4.08
N TRP A 151 -14.70 18.84 4.76
CA TRP A 151 -15.48 17.84 5.52
C TRP A 151 -16.65 17.25 4.74
N ALA A 152 -17.16 17.96 3.73
CA ALA A 152 -18.28 17.54 2.92
C ALA A 152 -17.95 17.80 1.46
N PHE A 153 -18.10 16.76 0.65
CA PHE A 153 -17.90 16.83 -0.79
C PHE A 153 -19.23 16.53 -1.48
N GLU A 154 -19.41 17.14 -2.65
CA GLU A 154 -20.54 16.83 -3.51
C GLU A 154 -20.43 15.37 -3.94
N THR A 155 -21.51 14.62 -3.73
CA THR A 155 -21.62 13.22 -4.13
C THR A 155 -22.47 13.11 -5.38
N ASN A 156 -22.19 12.11 -6.20
CA ASN A 156 -23.10 11.71 -7.25
C ASN A 156 -24.33 10.98 -6.69
N ASP A 157 -25.38 10.93 -7.50
CA ASP A 157 -26.63 10.26 -7.18
C ASP A 157 -26.71 8.85 -7.79
N PHE A 158 -25.57 8.18 -8.00
CA PHE A 158 -25.53 6.84 -8.62
C PHE A 158 -25.91 5.71 -7.65
N GLU A 159 -25.62 5.90 -6.36
CA GLU A 159 -25.86 4.91 -5.30
C GLU A 159 -26.96 5.40 -4.34
N ASP A 160 -27.55 4.46 -3.60
CA ASP A 160 -28.56 4.79 -2.60
C ASP A 160 -27.95 5.67 -1.47
N PRO A 161 -28.66 6.71 -0.99
CA PRO A 161 -28.13 7.67 -0.01
C PRO A 161 -27.83 7.08 1.38
N GLY A 162 -28.15 5.80 1.61
CA GLY A 162 -27.86 5.07 2.84
C GLY A 162 -26.54 4.29 2.80
N VAL A 163 -25.83 4.28 1.68
CA VAL A 163 -24.57 3.53 1.55
C VAL A 163 -23.40 4.39 1.97
N SER A 164 -22.61 3.91 2.92
CA SER A 164 -21.40 4.60 3.36
C SER A 164 -20.22 4.31 2.42
N TRP A 165 -19.45 5.34 2.09
CA TRP A 165 -18.13 5.21 1.48
C TRP A 165 -17.04 5.61 2.50
N PRO A 166 -15.94 4.87 2.66
CA PRO A 166 -15.63 3.61 1.96
C PRO A 166 -16.51 2.43 2.42
N PRO A 167 -16.65 1.37 1.60
CA PRO A 167 -17.40 0.17 1.96
C PRO A 167 -16.82 -0.51 3.21
N PRO A 168 -17.63 -1.14 4.06
CA PRO A 168 -17.14 -1.83 5.25
C PRO A 168 -16.32 -3.06 4.89
N ASP A 169 -15.02 -3.01 5.18
CA ASP A 169 -14.10 -4.13 4.99
C ASP A 169 -14.36 -5.27 5.99
N PRO A 170 -14.62 -6.51 5.54
CA PRO A 170 -14.84 -7.63 6.45
C PRO A 170 -13.62 -7.94 7.33
N ASP A 171 -12.41 -7.70 6.82
CA ASP A 171 -11.16 -7.96 7.53
C ASP A 171 -10.83 -6.90 8.61
N ARG A 172 -11.44 -5.72 8.53
CA ARG A 172 -11.23 -4.63 9.51
C ARG A 172 -12.31 -4.56 10.57
N ILE A 173 -13.33 -5.41 10.50
CA ILE A 173 -14.40 -5.45 11.51
C ILE A 173 -13.82 -6.00 12.81
N PRO A 174 -13.91 -5.25 13.93
CA PRO A 174 -13.46 -5.74 15.22
C PRO A 174 -14.29 -6.95 15.63
N ILE A 175 -13.63 -7.96 16.22
CA ILE A 175 -14.32 -9.14 16.75
C ILE A 175 -15.34 -8.65 17.79
N PRO A 176 -16.64 -8.95 17.61
CA PRO A 176 -17.68 -8.48 18.50
C PRO A 176 -17.41 -9.02 19.90
N ALA A 177 -17.68 -8.22 20.93
CA ALA A 177 -17.41 -8.61 22.32
C ALA A 177 -18.10 -9.93 22.71
N SER A 178 -19.23 -10.26 22.08
CA SER A 178 -19.95 -11.53 22.26
C SER A 178 -19.25 -12.75 21.66
N ALA A 179 -18.43 -12.58 20.62
CA ALA A 179 -17.63 -13.65 20.02
C ALA A 179 -16.23 -13.76 20.63
N ARG A 180 -15.85 -12.81 21.51
CA ARG A 180 -14.67 -13.00 22.34
C ARG A 180 -14.99 -14.14 23.30
N PRO A 181 -14.13 -15.15 23.44
CA PRO A 181 -14.32 -16.19 24.44
C PRO A 181 -14.55 -15.50 25.78
N SER A 182 -15.61 -15.90 26.49
CA SER A 182 -15.92 -15.32 27.81
C SER A 182 -14.64 -15.33 28.60
N ARG A 183 -14.20 -14.14 29.03
CA ARG A 183 -12.98 -13.98 29.80
C ARG A 183 -13.23 -14.45 31.23
N ASN A 184 -13.63 -15.71 31.37
CA ASN A 184 -13.45 -16.52 32.57
C ASN A 184 -11.96 -16.87 32.67
N ILE A 185 -11.08 -15.90 32.43
CA ILE A 185 -9.69 -16.00 32.83
C ILE A 185 -9.75 -15.82 34.34
N SER A 186 -10.00 -16.91 35.04
CA SER A 186 -9.52 -17.08 36.40
C SER A 186 -8.02 -16.82 36.31
N MET A 187 -7.61 -15.59 36.62
CA MET A 187 -6.20 -15.30 36.81
C MET A 187 -5.80 -16.19 37.99
N PRO A 188 -4.90 -17.17 37.80
CA PRO A 188 -4.45 -18.00 38.90
C PRO A 188 -3.95 -17.07 40.01
N THR A 189 -4.60 -17.11 41.16
CA THR A 189 -4.20 -16.31 42.31
C THR A 189 -3.01 -17.00 42.94
N TYR A 190 -1.83 -16.38 42.85
CA TYR A 190 -0.61 -16.91 43.44
C TYR A 190 -0.52 -16.44 44.90
N ALA A 191 -0.15 -17.34 45.81
CA ALA A 191 -0.04 -17.02 47.23
C ALA A 191 1.20 -16.16 47.55
N THR A 192 2.25 -16.27 46.72
CA THR A 192 3.54 -15.60 46.94
C THR A 192 4.06 -15.00 45.62
N ILE A 193 4.77 -13.87 45.69
CA ILE A 193 5.42 -13.21 44.54
C ILE A 193 6.38 -14.18 43.81
N GLN A 194 7.06 -15.05 44.55
CA GLN A 194 7.98 -16.03 43.98
C GLN A 194 7.26 -17.06 43.09
N ASP A 195 6.08 -17.52 43.51
CA ASP A 195 5.25 -18.44 42.72
C ASP A 195 4.71 -17.77 41.44
N GLU A 196 4.44 -16.47 41.50
CA GLU A 196 4.04 -15.70 40.33
C GLU A 196 5.18 -15.59 39.31
N ILE A 197 6.40 -15.30 39.78
CA ILE A 197 7.61 -15.23 38.95
C ILE A 197 7.90 -16.59 38.30
N ASP A 198 7.81 -17.68 39.06
CA ASP A 198 8.07 -19.02 38.55
C ASP A 198 6.99 -19.48 37.55
N ALA A 199 5.71 -19.18 37.82
CA ALA A 199 4.64 -19.47 36.89
C ALA A 199 4.74 -18.63 35.60
N PHE A 200 5.21 -17.39 35.70
CA PHE A 200 5.50 -16.55 34.55
C PHE A 200 6.67 -17.11 33.73
N ASN A 201 7.77 -17.51 34.38
CA ASN A 201 8.92 -18.12 33.74
C ASN A 201 8.57 -19.42 33.01
N ARG A 202 7.71 -20.26 33.59
CA ARG A 202 7.20 -21.48 32.94
C ARG A 202 6.38 -21.17 31.69
N ARG A 203 5.43 -20.22 31.78
CA ARG A 203 4.65 -19.77 30.61
C ARG A 203 5.54 -19.22 29.50
N LYS A 204 6.55 -18.44 29.86
CA LYS A 204 7.55 -17.93 28.91
C LYS A 204 8.31 -19.07 28.22
N GLN A 205 8.74 -20.09 28.96
CA GLN A 205 9.42 -21.25 28.39
C GLN A 205 8.50 -22.09 27.48
N GLU A 206 7.22 -22.23 27.83
CA GLU A 206 6.24 -22.93 27.00
C GLU A 206 5.92 -22.18 25.70
N ASP A 207 5.77 -20.86 25.75
CA ASP A 207 5.60 -20.03 24.55
C ASP A 207 6.87 -20.04 23.67
N MET A 208 8.06 -20.00 24.26
CA MET A 208 9.31 -20.18 23.52
C MET A 208 9.39 -21.54 22.83
N LYS A 209 8.91 -22.61 23.46
CA LYS A 209 8.83 -23.95 22.85
C LYS A 209 7.79 -24.04 21.74
N ARG A 210 6.66 -23.32 21.85
CA ARG A 210 5.68 -23.19 20.75
C ARG A 210 6.29 -22.51 19.53
N PHE A 211 7.06 -21.45 19.77
CA PHE A 211 7.76 -20.72 18.72
C PHE A 211 8.88 -21.57 18.08
N GLN A 212 9.59 -22.39 18.87
CA GLN A 212 10.61 -23.31 18.34
C GLN A 212 10.06 -24.52 17.58
N LYS A 213 8.83 -24.98 17.89
CA LYS A 213 8.20 -26.11 17.18
C LYS A 213 7.55 -25.72 15.84
N SER A 214 7.24 -24.45 15.62
CA SER A 214 6.76 -23.94 14.33
C SER A 214 7.68 -22.82 13.89
N PRO A 215 8.73 -23.10 13.08
CA PRO A 215 9.74 -22.12 12.69
C PRO A 215 9.24 -21.16 11.60
N GLY A 216 8.01 -20.68 11.74
CA GLY A 216 7.41 -19.70 10.84
C GLY A 216 6.17 -19.10 11.49
N LEU A 217 5.94 -17.81 11.23
CA LEU A 217 4.69 -17.14 11.59
C LEU A 217 3.53 -17.95 11.01
N GLN A 218 2.66 -18.53 11.85
CA GLN A 218 1.47 -19.23 11.36
C GLN A 218 0.55 -18.21 10.67
N ARG A 219 0.75 -17.99 9.36
CA ARG A 219 -0.26 -17.35 8.49
C ARG A 219 -1.55 -18.14 8.68
N ARG A 220 -2.68 -17.43 8.78
CA ARG A 220 -4.00 -18.06 8.63
C ARG A 220 -3.93 -18.90 7.35
N LYS A 221 -4.21 -20.20 7.43
CA LYS A 221 -4.26 -21.09 6.26
C LYS A 221 -5.10 -20.46 5.14
N PRO A 222 -4.73 -20.66 3.87
CA PRO A 222 -5.51 -20.19 2.72
C PRO A 222 -7.00 -20.48 2.91
N PHE A 223 -7.85 -19.57 2.47
CA PHE A 223 -9.28 -19.66 2.66
C PHE A 223 -9.86 -20.95 2.07
N HIS A 224 -9.35 -21.42 0.93
CA HIS A 224 -9.77 -22.71 0.35
C HIS A 224 -9.47 -23.91 1.26
N ASP A 225 -8.31 -23.95 1.91
CA ASP A 225 -7.92 -25.03 2.83
C ASP A 225 -8.76 -25.05 4.10
N ARG A 226 -9.26 -23.89 4.53
CA ARG A 226 -10.20 -23.81 5.65
C ARG A 226 -11.57 -24.35 5.27
N TYR A 227 -12.06 -24.01 4.07
CA TYR A 227 -13.38 -24.43 3.62
C TYR A 227 -13.44 -25.93 3.31
N LYS A 228 -12.40 -26.49 2.68
CA LYS A 228 -12.26 -27.95 2.49
C LYS A 228 -12.26 -28.74 3.80
N LYS A 229 -11.81 -28.12 4.90
CA LYS A 229 -11.75 -28.77 6.21
C LYS A 229 -13.12 -28.87 6.89
N ASP A 230 -14.00 -27.91 6.66
CA ASP A 230 -15.37 -27.95 7.20
C ASP A 230 -16.25 -28.97 6.45
N ASP A 231 -16.04 -29.17 5.13
CA ASP A 231 -16.74 -30.22 4.37
C ASP A 231 -16.22 -31.65 4.66
N SER A 232 -14.96 -31.79 5.08
CA SER A 232 -14.36 -33.10 5.38
C SER A 232 -14.49 -33.53 6.85
N ALA A 233 -15.09 -32.69 7.71
CA ALA A 233 -15.30 -32.99 9.14
C ALA A 233 -16.40 -34.04 9.43
N GLN A 234 -16.90 -34.76 8.41
CA GLN A 234 -17.93 -35.81 8.57
C GLN A 234 -17.42 -37.23 8.26
N SER A 235 -16.11 -37.43 8.09
CA SER A 235 -15.52 -38.76 7.94
C SER A 235 -14.30 -38.93 8.86
N ASP A 236 -14.54 -39.40 10.08
CA ASP A 236 -13.48 -39.95 10.93
C ASP A 236 -12.94 -41.24 10.30
N SER A 237 -11.75 -41.20 9.70
CA SER A 237 -10.83 -42.34 9.67
C SER A 237 -9.46 -41.95 9.12
N ASP A 238 -8.46 -42.15 9.98
CA ASP A 238 -7.05 -42.45 9.74
C ASP A 238 -6.12 -41.50 8.98
N GLU A 239 -4.96 -41.38 9.60
CA GLU A 239 -3.75 -40.69 9.15
C GLU A 239 -3.28 -41.20 7.78
N SER A 240 -3.14 -40.26 6.84
CA SER A 240 -2.06 -40.31 5.86
C SER A 240 -1.66 -38.89 5.50
N GLU A 241 -0.50 -38.47 5.99
CA GLU A 241 0.28 -37.40 5.38
C GLU A 241 0.43 -37.71 3.90
N THR A 242 -0.28 -36.96 3.07
CA THR A 242 0.02 -36.90 1.64
C THR A 242 0.48 -35.48 1.38
N ASP A 243 1.80 -35.29 1.39
CA ASP A 243 2.47 -34.20 0.68
C ASP A 243 2.07 -34.32 -0.80
N SER A 244 0.94 -33.71 -1.14
CA SER A 244 0.69 -33.29 -2.51
C SER A 244 1.32 -31.92 -2.66
N GLU A 245 2.58 -31.90 -3.11
CA GLU A 245 3.13 -30.83 -3.95
C GLU A 245 2.29 -30.74 -5.24
N GLY A 246 1.05 -30.30 -5.09
CA GLY A 246 0.12 -30.01 -6.14
C GLY A 246 -0.04 -28.51 -6.20
N ASP A 247 0.57 -27.94 -7.23
CA ASP A 247 0.55 -26.56 -7.73
C ASP A 247 -0.88 -25.98 -7.88
N SER A 248 -1.60 -25.89 -6.75
CA SER A 248 -2.92 -25.28 -6.62
C SER A 248 -2.74 -23.94 -5.93
N GLU A 249 -1.92 -23.08 -6.55
CA GLU A 249 -1.60 -21.74 -6.08
C GLU A 249 -2.84 -20.82 -6.17
N GLY A 250 -3.63 -20.84 -5.09
CA GLY A 250 -4.93 -20.20 -4.99
C GLY A 250 -4.94 -18.70 -5.33
N GLU A 251 -6.13 -18.23 -5.70
CA GLU A 251 -6.48 -16.88 -6.15
C GLU A 251 -6.43 -15.80 -5.04
N GLU A 252 -5.68 -16.04 -3.96
CA GLU A 252 -5.73 -15.26 -2.71
C GLU A 252 -4.57 -14.26 -2.53
N ALA A 253 -3.66 -14.17 -3.50
CA ALA A 253 -2.63 -13.15 -3.54
C ALA A 253 -3.19 -11.81 -4.03
N TRP A 254 -2.57 -10.69 -3.63
CA TRP A 254 -2.86 -9.39 -4.22
C TRP A 254 -2.65 -9.47 -5.73
N ARG A 255 -3.63 -9.00 -6.51
CA ARG A 255 -3.56 -8.92 -7.97
C ARG A 255 -3.90 -7.51 -8.42
N ASN A 256 -3.15 -7.03 -9.41
CA ASN A 256 -3.48 -5.77 -10.07
C ASN A 256 -4.70 -5.94 -11.02
N ALA A 257 -5.16 -4.83 -11.61
CA ALA A 257 -6.28 -4.82 -12.55
C ALA A 257 -6.07 -5.69 -13.80
N GLU A 258 -4.81 -5.98 -14.14
CA GLU A 258 -4.39 -6.80 -15.28
C GLU A 258 -4.27 -8.30 -14.92
N GLY A 259 -4.46 -8.63 -13.64
CA GLY A 259 -4.45 -10.00 -13.13
C GLY A 259 -3.08 -10.50 -12.69
N GLU A 260 -2.04 -9.67 -12.75
CA GLU A 260 -0.68 -9.99 -12.35
C GLU A 260 -0.52 -9.92 -10.83
N ARG A 261 0.31 -10.81 -10.28
CA ARG A 261 0.65 -10.95 -8.85
C ARG A 261 1.93 -10.18 -8.51
N LEU A 262 2.21 -9.99 -7.22
CA LEU A 262 3.50 -9.43 -6.77
C LEU A 262 4.66 -10.36 -7.15
N ARG A 263 4.44 -11.68 -7.10
CA ARG A 263 5.40 -12.70 -7.57
C ARG A 263 5.82 -12.50 -9.03
N ASP A 264 4.92 -12.01 -9.88
CA ASP A 264 5.19 -11.80 -11.32
C ASP A 264 6.20 -10.65 -11.54
N PHE A 265 6.31 -9.74 -10.57
CA PHE A 265 7.32 -8.67 -10.54
C PHE A 265 8.62 -9.10 -9.82
N GLY A 266 8.78 -10.39 -9.51
CA GLY A 266 9.93 -10.92 -8.77
C GLY A 266 9.97 -10.49 -7.31
N VAL A 267 8.83 -10.04 -6.76
CA VAL A 267 8.67 -9.75 -5.34
C VAL A 267 8.14 -11.02 -4.68
N ASP A 268 8.99 -11.69 -3.91
CA ASP A 268 8.56 -12.83 -3.12
C ASP A 268 7.49 -12.38 -2.12
N GLU A 269 6.25 -12.82 -2.34
CA GLU A 269 5.13 -12.64 -1.41
C GLU A 269 5.33 -13.41 -0.08
N GLU A 270 6.44 -14.13 0.04
CA GLU A 270 6.91 -14.86 1.22
C GLU A 270 8.02 -14.13 1.98
N ALA A 271 8.59 -13.05 1.44
CA ALA A 271 9.61 -12.27 2.16
C ALA A 271 8.97 -11.54 3.35
N GLU A 272 9.30 -11.99 4.56
CA GLU A 272 8.91 -11.35 5.81
C GLU A 272 9.47 -9.92 5.86
N PHE A 273 8.59 -8.92 5.85
CA PHE A 273 8.93 -7.49 5.99
C PHE A 273 9.47 -7.12 7.40
N TYR A 274 9.92 -8.11 8.17
CA TYR A 274 10.35 -7.95 9.57
C TYR A 274 11.72 -8.59 9.89
N ASP A 275 12.50 -8.98 8.88
CA ASP A 275 13.80 -9.63 9.11
C ASP A 275 14.98 -8.67 9.28
N GLU A 276 14.76 -7.36 9.19
CA GLU A 276 15.82 -6.38 9.40
C GLU A 276 15.66 -5.69 10.76
N GLU A 277 16.24 -6.34 11.78
CA GLU A 277 16.60 -5.85 13.12
C GLU A 277 15.57 -5.96 14.27
N ASP A 278 15.14 -7.18 14.61
CA ASP A 278 14.51 -7.44 15.91
C ASP A 278 15.57 -7.64 17.01
N ILE A 279 16.30 -6.56 17.33
CA ILE A 279 17.23 -6.55 18.48
C ILE A 279 16.38 -6.47 19.76
N PRO A 280 16.48 -7.44 20.69
CA PRO A 280 15.70 -7.41 21.91
C PRO A 280 15.90 -6.11 22.68
N LEU A 281 14.82 -5.50 23.15
CA LEU A 281 14.82 -4.24 23.92
C LEU A 281 15.85 -4.23 25.06
N GLY A 282 16.12 -5.39 25.68
CA GLY A 282 17.16 -5.54 26.71
C GLY A 282 18.57 -5.22 26.20
N VAL A 283 18.92 -5.65 24.98
CA VAL A 283 20.21 -5.40 24.35
C VAL A 283 20.37 -3.91 23.97
N LEU A 284 19.27 -3.25 23.58
CA LEU A 284 19.25 -1.81 23.31
C LEU A 284 19.42 -0.97 24.60
N ILE A 285 18.80 -1.41 25.69
CA ILE A 285 18.95 -0.78 27.01
C ILE A 285 20.38 -0.94 27.52
N GLU A 286 20.98 -2.13 27.37
CA GLU A 286 22.38 -2.39 27.73
C GLU A 286 23.35 -1.54 26.91
N ARG A 287 23.18 -1.46 25.58
CA ARG A 287 23.99 -0.59 24.71
C ARG A 287 23.88 0.89 25.09
N ARG A 288 22.67 1.38 25.38
CA ARG A 288 22.45 2.76 25.83
C ARG A 288 23.15 3.03 27.17
N ARG A 289 23.12 2.06 28.09
CA ARG A 289 23.76 2.16 29.41
C ARG A 289 25.29 2.19 29.28
N GLN A 290 25.85 1.38 28.38
CA GLN A 290 27.28 1.35 28.09
C GLN A 290 27.79 2.64 27.44
N GLN A 291 27.01 3.24 26.53
CA GLN A 291 27.34 4.53 25.91
C GLN A 291 27.28 5.70 26.90
N GLN A 292 26.34 5.69 27.86
CA GLN A 292 26.26 6.69 28.92
C GLN A 292 27.37 6.56 29.97
N SER A 293 27.96 5.38 30.14
CA SER A 293 29.11 5.18 31.03
C SER A 293 30.47 5.48 30.37
N ALA A 294 30.50 5.67 29.05
CA ALA A 294 31.71 5.95 28.27
C ALA A 294 31.91 7.44 27.93
N ASN A 295 30.95 8.30 28.29
CA ASN A 295 31.04 9.77 28.29
C ASN A 295 31.07 10.26 29.75
#